data_AF-Q8FSY4-F1
#
_entry.id   AF-Q8FSY4-F1
#
_cell.length_a   1.000
_cell.length_b   1.000
_cell.length_c   1.000
_cell.angle_alpha   90.00
_cell.angle_beta   90.00
_cell.angle_gamma   90.00
#
_symmetry.space_group_name_H-M   'P 1'
#
loop_
_entity.id
_entity.type
_entity.pdbx_description
1 polymer ?
#
loop_
_entity_poly.entity_id
_entity_poly.type
_entity_poly.pdbx_seq_one_letter_code
_entity_poly.pdbx_strand_id
1 'polypeptide(L)'
;MKTLPHPHKKVVHNLIVVHDGRCSPITPPNHKEPPLMDALYSTEALATGAGRNGHAATADGSLEFSMAIPKEMGGSGEGANPEQLFALGYAACFHSALQSVARAEKKDLGDSSVGARVSIGKQGEGFGLAVDLEVVIPALEQEEAQALADAAHQVCPYSNATRGNIPVTVTVSRD
;
A
#
# COMPACT_ATOMS: atom_id res chain seq x y z
N MET A 1 -39.65 -18.04 2.26
CA MET A 1 -38.27 -18.04 1.76
C MET A 1 -37.37 -17.47 2.83
N LYS A 2 -36.57 -18.31 3.51
CA LYS A 2 -35.57 -17.85 4.47
C LYS A 2 -34.29 -17.56 3.69
N THR A 3 -33.83 -16.31 3.72
CA THR A 3 -32.56 -15.89 3.15
C THR A 3 -31.42 -16.58 3.90
N LEU A 4 -30.56 -17.28 3.17
CA LEU A 4 -29.34 -17.87 3.71
C LEU A 4 -28.35 -16.76 4.08
N PRO A 5 -27.71 -16.81 5.26
CA PRO A 5 -26.67 -15.85 5.61
C PRO A 5 -25.45 -16.02 4.70
N HIS A 6 -24.96 -14.92 4.12
CA HIS A 6 -23.74 -14.90 3.30
C HIS A 6 -22.52 -15.31 4.17
N PRO A 7 -21.74 -16.32 3.75
CA PRO A 7 -20.65 -16.87 4.55
C PRO A 7 -19.49 -15.90 4.79
N HIS A 8 -19.37 -14.82 4.01
CA HIS A 8 -18.25 -13.88 4.05
C HIS A 8 -18.27 -12.93 5.26
N LYS A 9 -19.44 -12.63 5.85
CA LYS A 9 -19.54 -11.69 6.99
C LYS A 9 -18.91 -12.20 8.29
N LYS A 10 -18.71 -13.52 8.44
CA LYS A 10 -18.18 -14.10 9.69
C LYS A 10 -16.65 -14.09 9.81
N VAL A 11 -15.92 -13.93 8.71
CA VAL A 11 -14.46 -14.12 8.73
C VAL A 11 -13.73 -12.86 9.23
N VAL A 12 -14.28 -11.66 8.99
CA VAL A 12 -13.69 -10.39 9.45
C VAL A 12 -13.94 -10.12 10.94
N HIS A 13 -15.08 -10.55 11.49
CA HIS A 13 -15.39 -10.41 12.93
C HIS A 13 -14.51 -11.29 13.86
N ASN A 14 -13.64 -12.13 13.30
CA ASN A 14 -12.88 -13.13 14.05
C ASN A 14 -11.39 -13.16 13.65
N LEU A 15 -10.79 -11.99 13.39
CA LEU A 15 -9.32 -11.84 13.35
C LEU A 15 -8.67 -12.03 14.74
N ILE A 16 -9.26 -12.85 15.60
CA ILE A 16 -8.62 -13.51 16.73
C ILE A 16 -9.32 -14.87 16.91
N VAL A 17 -8.85 -15.91 16.22
CA VAL A 17 -9.17 -17.29 16.62
C VAL A 17 -8.31 -17.58 17.86
N VAL A 18 -8.81 -17.21 19.04
CA VAL A 18 -8.25 -17.68 20.32
C VAL A 18 -8.67 -19.14 20.49
N HIS A 19 -7.78 -20.09 20.21
CA HIS A 19 -7.85 -21.39 20.88
C HIS A 19 -7.12 -21.24 22.23
N ASP A 20 -7.85 -21.47 23.33
CA ASP A 20 -7.34 -21.66 24.70
C ASP A 20 -6.62 -20.50 25.42
N GLY A 21 -7.06 -19.26 25.21
CA GLY A 21 -6.98 -18.21 26.23
C GLY A 21 -5.60 -17.76 26.72
N ARG A 22 -4.50 -18.17 26.08
CA ARG A 22 -3.14 -17.67 26.38
C ARG A 22 -2.32 -17.59 25.11
N CYS A 23 -2.32 -16.42 24.47
CA CYS A 23 -1.28 -16.06 23.52
C CYS A 23 -0.24 -15.23 24.27
N SER A 24 0.87 -15.85 24.69
CA SER A 24 2.06 -15.10 25.09
C SER A 24 2.89 -14.82 23.85
N PRO A 25 3.25 -13.55 23.57
CA PRO A 25 4.15 -13.26 22.46
C PRO A 25 5.52 -13.89 22.74
N ILE A 26 5.95 -14.80 21.88
CA ILE A 26 7.34 -15.24 21.84
C ILE A 26 8.12 -14.15 21.11
N THR A 27 8.54 -13.10 21.82
CA THR A 27 9.40 -12.08 21.24
C THR A 27 10.83 -12.62 21.19
N PRO A 28 11.45 -12.79 19.99
CA PRO A 28 12.84 -13.19 19.91
C PRO A 28 13.75 -12.13 20.56
N PRO A 29 14.89 -12.54 21.16
CA PRO A 29 15.65 -11.72 22.12
C PRO A 29 16.34 -10.45 21.57
N ASN A 30 16.07 -10.05 20.32
CA ASN A 30 16.72 -8.90 19.65
C ASN A 30 15.81 -8.08 18.73
N HIS A 31 14.48 -8.25 18.79
CA HIS A 31 13.59 -7.35 18.06
C HIS A 31 13.35 -6.07 18.85
N LYS A 32 13.78 -4.94 18.30
CA LYS A 32 13.36 -3.62 18.78
C LYS A 32 11.85 -3.51 18.55
N GLU A 33 11.08 -3.47 19.62
CA GLU A 33 9.63 -3.32 19.56
C GLU A 33 9.30 -2.06 18.75
N PRO A 34 8.43 -2.13 17.72
CA PRO A 34 8.01 -0.93 17.02
C PRO A 34 7.35 0.02 18.03
N PRO A 35 7.54 1.34 17.89
CA PRO A 35 6.94 2.31 18.80
C PRO A 35 5.42 2.10 18.86
N LEU A 36 4.87 2.17 20.07
CA LEU A 36 3.43 2.06 20.30
C LEU A 36 2.72 3.11 19.44
N MET A 37 1.86 2.65 18.52
CA MET A 37 1.09 3.52 17.64
C MET A 37 -0.28 3.79 18.24
N ASP A 38 -0.62 5.07 18.43
CA ASP A 38 -2.00 5.48 18.72
C ASP A 38 -2.79 5.52 17.41
N ALA A 39 -3.67 4.54 17.22
CA ALA A 39 -4.40 4.39 15.98
C ALA A 39 -5.47 5.49 15.79
N LEU A 40 -5.27 6.35 14.79
CA LEU A 40 -6.27 7.35 14.37
C LEU A 40 -7.37 6.74 13.48
N TYR A 41 -7.02 5.73 12.71
CA TYR A 41 -7.93 5.02 11.79
C TYR A 41 -7.46 3.57 11.63
N SER A 42 -8.40 2.65 11.42
CA SER A 42 -8.12 1.26 11.10
C SER A 42 -9.13 0.76 10.07
N THR A 43 -8.65 -0.07 9.14
CA THR A 43 -9.47 -0.74 8.14
C THR A 43 -9.10 -2.22 8.09
N GLU A 44 -10.08 -3.05 7.74
CA GLU A 44 -9.93 -4.50 7.66
C GLU A 44 -10.25 -4.96 6.25
N ALA A 45 -9.48 -5.92 5.75
CA ALA A 45 -9.73 -6.58 4.47
C ALA A 45 -9.48 -8.08 4.59
N LEU A 46 -10.16 -8.85 3.76
CA LEU A 46 -10.09 -10.30 3.74
C LEU A 46 -9.84 -10.80 2.33
N ALA A 47 -8.80 -11.61 2.17
CA ALA A 47 -8.56 -12.40 0.98
C ALA A 47 -9.04 -13.86 1.19
N THR A 48 -9.76 -14.42 0.23
CA THR A 48 -10.29 -15.80 0.25
C THR A 48 -10.07 -16.52 -1.08
N GLY A 49 -10.29 -17.83 -1.10
CA GLY A 49 -10.15 -18.65 -2.30
C GLY A 49 -8.70 -19.05 -2.59
N ALA A 50 -8.36 -19.21 -3.87
CA ALA A 50 -7.07 -19.74 -4.32
C ALA A 50 -5.93 -18.69 -4.31
N GLY A 51 -5.82 -17.91 -3.23
CA GLY A 51 -4.76 -16.91 -3.03
C GLY A 51 -4.73 -15.87 -4.15
N ARG A 52 -3.64 -15.83 -4.93
CA ARG A 52 -3.48 -14.88 -6.06
C ARG A 52 -4.50 -15.07 -7.19
N ASN A 53 -5.27 -16.16 -7.21
CA ASN A 53 -6.42 -16.36 -8.10
C ASN A 53 -7.76 -16.39 -7.34
N GLY A 54 -7.79 -15.78 -6.16
CA GLY A 54 -8.95 -15.73 -5.28
C GLY A 54 -9.71 -14.41 -5.37
N HIS A 55 -10.10 -13.92 -4.21
CA HIS A 55 -10.92 -12.73 -4.06
C HIS A 55 -10.46 -11.93 -2.84
N ALA A 56 -10.47 -10.60 -2.92
CA ALA A 56 -10.11 -9.72 -1.80
C ALA A 56 -11.16 -8.61 -1.62
N ALA A 57 -11.63 -8.38 -0.40
CA ALA A 57 -12.61 -7.34 -0.10
C ALA A 57 -12.36 -6.67 1.25
N THR A 58 -12.71 -5.39 1.38
CA THR A 58 -12.74 -4.71 2.68
C THR A 58 -13.95 -5.15 3.50
N ALA A 59 -13.82 -5.12 4.83
CA ALA A 59 -14.88 -5.53 5.76
C ALA A 59 -16.16 -4.70 5.62
N ASP A 60 -16.00 -3.42 5.28
CA ASP A 60 -17.09 -2.48 5.03
C ASP A 60 -17.69 -2.62 3.61
N GLY A 61 -17.09 -3.43 2.74
CA GLY A 61 -17.52 -3.66 1.36
C GLY A 61 -17.27 -2.49 0.42
N SER A 62 -16.49 -1.48 0.81
CA SER A 62 -16.18 -0.33 -0.03
C SER A 62 -15.25 -0.68 -1.21
N LEU A 63 -14.41 -1.71 -1.06
CA LEU A 63 -13.53 -2.22 -2.11
C LEU A 63 -13.65 -3.74 -2.20
N GLU A 64 -13.77 -4.24 -3.43
CA GLU A 64 -13.93 -5.67 -3.71
C GLU A 64 -13.26 -6.01 -5.06
N PHE A 65 -12.39 -7.02 -5.08
CA PHE A 65 -11.57 -7.38 -6.23
C PHE A 65 -11.54 -8.90 -6.46
N SER A 66 -11.78 -9.31 -7.70
CA SER A 66 -11.30 -10.62 -8.19
C SER A 66 -9.79 -10.54 -8.40
N MET A 67 -9.06 -11.51 -7.86
CA MET A 67 -7.61 -11.56 -7.94
C MET A 67 -7.16 -12.49 -9.05
N ALA A 68 -6.09 -12.12 -9.75
CA ALA A 68 -5.45 -12.99 -10.73
C ALA A 68 -3.92 -12.86 -10.68
N ILE A 69 -3.21 -13.97 -10.93
CA ILE A 69 -1.78 -13.94 -11.22
C ILE A 69 -1.57 -13.20 -12.56
N PRO A 70 -0.63 -12.24 -12.66
CA PRO A 70 -0.29 -11.58 -13.93
C PRO A 70 0.19 -12.56 -15.01
N LYS A 71 0.01 -12.20 -16.29
CA LYS A 71 0.44 -13.04 -17.42
C LYS A 71 1.95 -13.30 -17.41
N GLU A 72 2.70 -12.29 -17.03
CA GLU A 72 4.16 -12.30 -16.89
C GLU A 72 4.63 -13.28 -15.81
N MET A 73 3.75 -13.65 -14.88
CA MET A 73 3.98 -14.66 -13.84
C MET A 73 3.27 -16.00 -14.14
N GLY A 74 2.77 -16.20 -15.36
CA GLY A 74 2.14 -17.44 -15.82
C GLY A 74 0.65 -17.58 -15.46
N GLY A 75 -0.01 -16.49 -15.05
CA GLY A 75 -1.45 -16.47 -14.76
C GLY A 75 -2.33 -16.01 -15.91
N SER A 76 -3.63 -15.88 -15.64
CA SER A 76 -4.59 -15.36 -16.62
C SER A 76 -4.44 -13.85 -16.85
N GLY A 77 -4.05 -13.11 -15.81
CA GLY A 77 -4.10 -11.65 -15.77
C GLY A 77 -5.52 -11.06 -15.75
N GLU A 78 -6.55 -11.88 -15.57
CA GLU A 78 -7.97 -11.47 -15.61
C GLU A 78 -8.48 -11.08 -14.21
N GLY A 79 -7.83 -10.09 -13.59
CA GLY A 79 -8.15 -9.61 -12.25
C GLY A 79 -7.11 -8.64 -11.71
N ALA A 80 -7.34 -8.14 -10.51
CA ALA A 80 -6.37 -7.33 -9.80
C ALA A 80 -5.23 -8.20 -9.25
N ASN A 81 -4.10 -7.58 -8.94
CA ASN A 81 -3.00 -8.23 -8.23
C ASN A 81 -2.46 -7.34 -7.10
N PRO A 82 -1.76 -7.92 -6.11
CA PRO A 82 -1.22 -7.15 -4.99
C PRO A 82 -0.30 -6.00 -5.40
N GLU A 83 0.45 -6.15 -6.50
CA GLU A 83 1.39 -5.12 -6.98
C GLU A 83 0.64 -3.88 -7.51
N GLN A 84 -0.48 -4.08 -8.22
CA GLN A 84 -1.38 -2.99 -8.64
C GLN A 84 -2.01 -2.28 -7.45
N LEU A 85 -2.48 -3.04 -6.45
CA LEU A 85 -3.06 -2.45 -5.23
C LEU A 85 -2.01 -1.64 -4.45
N PHE A 86 -0.78 -2.16 -4.39
CA PHE A 86 0.34 -1.44 -3.79
C PHE A 86 0.70 -0.17 -4.55
N ALA A 87 0.71 -0.21 -5.90
CA ALA A 87 0.96 0.95 -6.74
C ALA A 87 -0.10 2.05 -6.52
N LEU A 88 -1.38 1.68 -6.54
CA LEU A 88 -2.50 2.59 -6.28
C LEU A 88 -2.40 3.23 -4.88
N GLY A 89 -2.16 2.40 -3.86
CA GLY A 89 -2.01 2.86 -2.49
C GLY A 89 -0.82 3.81 -2.32
N TYR A 90 0.33 3.48 -2.91
CA TYR A 90 1.53 4.30 -2.80
C TYR A 90 1.35 5.63 -3.54
N ALA A 91 0.88 5.63 -4.79
CA ALA A 91 0.63 6.86 -5.54
C ALA A 91 -0.30 7.83 -4.79
N ALA A 92 -1.44 7.32 -4.30
CA ALA A 92 -2.41 8.14 -3.55
C ALA A 92 -1.82 8.65 -2.22
N CYS A 93 -1.12 7.79 -1.49
CA CYS A 93 -0.48 8.16 -0.22
C CYS A 93 0.60 9.23 -0.41
N PHE A 94 1.41 9.10 -1.46
CA PHE A 94 2.48 10.04 -1.75
C PHE A 94 1.96 11.38 -2.27
N HIS A 95 0.93 11.38 -3.14
CA HIS A 95 0.28 12.63 -3.56
C HIS A 95 -0.36 13.37 -2.39
N SER A 96 -0.98 12.65 -1.45
CA SER A 96 -1.49 13.25 -0.21
C SER A 96 -0.38 13.85 0.66
N ALA A 97 0.76 13.17 0.80
CA ALA A 97 1.92 13.70 1.50
C ALA A 97 2.46 14.97 0.82
N LEU A 98 2.57 14.96 -0.51
CA LEU A 98 2.99 16.12 -1.31
C LEU A 98 2.08 17.33 -1.08
N GLN A 99 0.76 17.12 -1.12
CA GLN A 99 -0.25 18.14 -0.82
C GLN A 99 -0.09 18.70 0.60
N SER A 100 0.22 17.84 1.57
CA SER A 100 0.44 18.26 2.96
C SER A 100 1.69 19.14 3.11
N VAL A 101 2.81 18.74 2.50
CA VAL A 101 4.07 19.51 2.55
C VAL A 101 3.90 20.84 1.81
N ALA A 102 3.28 20.83 0.62
CA ALA A 102 3.01 22.05 -0.14
C ALA A 102 2.21 23.09 0.67
N ARG A 103 1.17 22.63 1.40
CA ARG A 103 0.38 23.50 2.29
C ARG A 103 1.21 24.10 3.42
N ALA A 104 2.09 23.30 4.03
CA ALA A 104 2.98 23.79 5.10
C ALA A 104 3.96 24.86 4.57
N GLU A 105 4.45 24.67 3.35
CA GLU A 105 5.40 25.58 2.68
C GLU A 105 4.72 26.71 1.88
N LYS A 106 3.38 26.73 1.84
CA LYS A 106 2.57 27.68 1.07
C LYS A 106 2.90 27.70 -0.42
N LYS A 107 3.15 26.52 -1.00
CA LYS A 107 3.37 26.31 -2.43
C LYS A 107 2.08 25.92 -3.14
N ASP A 108 1.89 26.46 -4.34
CA ASP A 108 0.83 26.02 -5.24
C ASP A 108 1.34 24.85 -6.08
N LEU A 109 0.56 23.76 -6.10
CA LEU A 109 0.89 22.57 -6.87
C LEU A 109 0.24 22.56 -8.26
N GLY A 110 -0.76 23.42 -8.51
CA GLY A 110 -1.61 23.32 -9.68
C GLY A 110 -2.20 21.92 -9.85
N ASP A 111 -2.27 21.45 -11.09
CA ASP A 111 -2.76 20.12 -11.47
C ASP A 111 -1.71 19.01 -11.26
N SER A 112 -1.10 18.99 -10.06
CA SER A 112 -0.08 17.99 -9.72
C SER A 112 -0.62 16.55 -9.73
N SER A 113 0.25 15.61 -10.08
CA SER A 113 -0.05 14.17 -10.07
C SER A 113 1.14 13.35 -9.57
N VAL A 114 0.85 12.11 -9.14
CA VAL A 114 1.89 11.13 -8.79
C VAL A 114 1.54 9.79 -9.43
N GLY A 115 2.46 9.27 -10.24
CA GLY A 115 2.47 7.91 -10.74
C GLY A 115 3.32 7.01 -9.84
N ALA A 116 2.93 5.75 -9.68
CA ALA A 116 3.74 4.73 -9.03
C ALA A 116 3.87 3.51 -9.94
N ARG A 117 5.11 3.16 -10.30
CA ARG A 117 5.44 1.90 -10.96
C ARG A 117 5.97 0.94 -9.90
N VAL A 118 5.28 -0.18 -9.71
CA VAL A 118 5.69 -1.24 -8.80
C VAL A 118 6.17 -2.43 -9.61
N SER A 119 7.38 -2.89 -9.32
CA SER A 119 7.96 -4.10 -9.90
C SER A 119 8.06 -5.20 -8.85
N ILE A 120 7.81 -6.44 -9.26
CA ILE A 120 8.07 -7.64 -8.47
C ILE A 120 9.11 -8.51 -9.18
N GLY A 121 10.08 -9.03 -8.43
CA GLY A 121 11.16 -9.85 -8.98
C GLY A 121 11.71 -10.85 -7.96
N LYS A 122 12.54 -11.79 -8.42
CA LYS A 122 13.21 -12.75 -7.54
C LYS A 122 14.22 -12.03 -6.64
N GLN A 123 14.22 -12.36 -5.35
CA GLN A 123 15.17 -11.85 -4.37
C GLN A 123 15.54 -12.98 -3.41
N GLY A 124 16.75 -13.53 -3.55
CA GLY A 124 17.16 -14.74 -2.82
C GLY A 124 16.25 -15.92 -3.14
N GLU A 125 15.75 -16.58 -2.10
CA GLU A 125 14.77 -17.68 -2.22
C GLU A 125 13.31 -17.19 -2.37
N GLY A 126 13.07 -15.88 -2.27
CA GLY A 126 11.74 -15.28 -2.31
C GLY A 126 11.56 -14.22 -3.40
N PHE A 127 10.66 -13.28 -3.14
CA PHE A 127 10.35 -12.15 -4.02
C PHE A 127 10.64 -10.83 -3.31
N GLY A 128 11.10 -9.85 -4.08
CA GLY A 128 11.27 -8.47 -3.67
C GLY A 128 10.41 -7.54 -4.51
N LEU A 129 10.14 -6.35 -3.97
CA LEU A 129 9.50 -5.25 -4.70
C LEU A 129 10.52 -4.14 -4.99
N ALA A 130 10.23 -3.34 -6.00
CA ALA A 130 10.88 -2.07 -6.29
C ALA A 130 9.82 -1.05 -6.72
N VAL A 131 10.03 0.23 -6.40
CA VAL A 131 9.06 1.29 -6.73
C VAL A 131 9.76 2.47 -7.40
N ASP A 132 9.20 2.94 -8.51
CA ASP A 132 9.51 4.24 -9.08
C ASP A 132 8.29 5.16 -8.91
N LEU A 133 8.48 6.29 -8.23
CA LEU A 133 7.49 7.34 -8.07
C LEU A 133 7.82 8.48 -9.01
N GLU A 134 6.87 8.79 -9.89
CA GLU A 134 6.94 9.89 -10.84
C GLU A 134 6.02 11.01 -10.38
N VAL A 135 6.57 12.20 -10.14
CA VAL A 135 5.86 13.33 -9.59
C VAL A 135 5.80 14.44 -10.64
N VAL A 136 4.60 14.93 -10.94
CA VAL A 136 4.40 16.04 -11.88
C VAL A 136 3.83 17.21 -11.11
N ILE A 137 4.50 18.36 -11.15
CA ILE A 137 4.05 19.61 -10.52
C ILE A 137 4.23 20.75 -11.53
N PRO A 138 3.25 20.98 -12.42
CA PRO A 138 3.40 21.93 -13.53
C PRO A 138 3.59 23.38 -13.06
N ALA A 139 3.15 23.69 -11.84
CA ALA A 139 3.21 25.04 -11.27
C ALA A 139 4.58 25.43 -10.71
N LEU A 140 5.52 24.48 -10.56
CA LEU A 140 6.82 24.71 -9.91
C LEU A 140 8.00 24.39 -10.84
N GLU A 141 9.11 25.08 -10.64
CA GLU A 141 10.36 24.74 -11.32
C GLU A 141 10.92 23.40 -10.83
N GLN A 142 11.74 22.76 -11.67
CA GLN A 142 12.19 21.37 -11.46
C GLN A 142 12.85 21.16 -10.09
N GLU A 143 13.74 22.07 -9.70
CA GLU A 143 14.49 21.96 -8.45
C GLU A 143 13.58 22.12 -7.23
N GLU A 144 12.61 23.04 -7.31
CA GLU A 144 11.65 23.29 -6.25
C GLU A 144 10.66 22.12 -6.11
N ALA A 145 10.15 21.62 -7.24
CA ALA A 145 9.31 20.44 -7.28
C ALA A 145 10.03 19.21 -6.71
N GLN A 146 11.32 19.03 -7.03
CA GLN A 146 12.11 17.92 -6.50
C GLN A 146 12.31 18.04 -4.99
N ALA A 147 12.64 19.24 -4.48
CA ALA A 147 12.76 19.47 -3.05
C ALA A 147 11.45 19.14 -2.30
N LEU A 148 10.31 19.49 -2.88
CA LEU A 148 9.00 19.20 -2.31
C LEU A 148 8.66 17.70 -2.34
N ALA A 149 9.01 17.02 -3.44
CA ALA A 149 8.87 15.56 -3.56
C ALA A 149 9.76 14.82 -2.55
N ASP A 150 11.00 15.27 -2.36
CA ASP A 150 11.93 14.70 -1.38
C ASP A 150 11.42 14.86 0.06
N ALA A 151 10.84 16.03 0.37
CA ALA A 151 10.19 16.29 1.65
C ALA A 151 8.93 15.42 1.84
N ALA A 152 8.09 15.27 0.80
CA ALA A 152 6.94 14.38 0.83
C ALA A 152 7.35 12.92 1.09
N HIS A 153 8.48 12.48 0.52
CA HIS A 153 9.03 11.15 0.75
C HIS A 153 9.44 10.89 2.20
N GLN A 154 9.74 11.93 3.00
CA GLN A 154 10.03 11.77 4.44
C GLN A 154 8.79 11.54 5.30
N VAL A 155 7.63 12.04 4.86
CA VAL A 155 6.40 12.03 5.67
C VAL A 155 5.37 11.02 5.18
N CYS A 156 5.43 10.60 3.92
CA CYS A 156 4.54 9.60 3.34
C CYS A 156 4.60 8.27 4.14
N PRO A 157 3.49 7.80 4.73
CA PRO A 157 3.46 6.54 5.48
C PRO A 157 3.99 5.32 4.71
N TYR A 158 3.66 5.19 3.42
CA TYR A 158 4.16 4.08 2.58
C TYR A 158 5.67 4.15 2.39
N SER A 159 6.23 5.36 2.24
CA SER A 159 7.68 5.56 2.18
C SER A 159 8.36 5.20 3.49
N ASN A 160 7.78 5.60 4.63
CA ASN A 160 8.33 5.26 5.93
C ASN A 160 8.26 3.75 6.24
N ALA A 161 7.18 3.08 5.85
CA ALA A 161 7.03 1.64 6.02
C ALA A 161 8.02 0.81 5.18
N THR A 162 8.44 1.33 4.03
CA THR A 162 9.28 0.59 3.06
C THR A 162 10.76 0.98 3.07
N ARG A 163 11.10 2.08 3.75
CA ARG A 163 12.48 2.61 3.82
C ARG A 163 13.45 1.55 4.33
N GLY A 164 14.51 1.33 3.57
CA GLY A 164 15.58 0.36 3.90
C GLY A 164 15.26 -1.09 3.53
N ASN A 165 14.03 -1.40 3.10
CA ASN A 165 13.62 -2.76 2.73
C ASN A 165 13.55 -2.96 1.21
N ILE A 166 13.09 -1.94 0.47
CA ILE A 166 12.98 -1.98 -0.99
C ILE A 166 13.61 -0.73 -1.61
N PRO A 167 14.14 -0.79 -2.84
CA PRO A 167 14.51 0.41 -3.59
C PRO A 167 13.25 1.21 -3.94
N VAL A 168 13.29 2.50 -3.62
CA VAL A 168 12.27 3.48 -4.01
C VAL A 168 12.98 4.66 -4.68
N THR A 169 12.68 4.90 -5.94
CA THR A 169 13.16 6.07 -6.69
C THR A 169 12.06 7.12 -6.71
N VAL A 170 12.39 8.39 -6.47
CA VAL A 170 11.45 9.52 -6.64
C VAL A 170 12.02 10.46 -7.68
N THR A 171 11.27 10.70 -8.75
CA THR A 171 11.68 11.59 -9.84
C THR A 171 10.57 12.57 -10.15
N VAL A 172 10.94 13.84 -10.38
CA VAL A 172 10.03 14.83 -10.92
C VAL A 172 10.14 14.90 -12.44
N SER A 173 9.01 14.87 -13.15
CA SER A 173 8.93 15.03 -14.61
C SER A 173 8.12 16.26 -15.02
N ARG A 174 8.34 16.69 -16.27
CA ARG A 174 7.60 17.76 -16.94
C ARG A 174 6.78 17.11 -18.04
N ASP A 175 5.52 16.78 -17.73
CA ASP A 175 4.56 16.32 -18.76
C ASP A 175 4.15 17.48 -19.69
#